data_AF-A0A919XWC0-F1
#
_entry.id   AF-A0A919XWC0-F1
#
_cell.length_a   1.000
_cell.length_b   1.000
_cell.length_c   1.000
_cell.angle_alpha   90.00
_cell.angle_beta   90.00
_cell.angle_gamma   90.00
#
_symmetry.space_group_name_H-M   'P 1'
#
loop_
_entity.id
_entity.type
_entity.pdbx_description
1 polymer ?
#
loop_
_entity_poly.entity_id
_entity_poly.type
_entity_poly.pdbx_seq_one_letter_code
_entity_poly.pdbx_strand_id
1 'polypeptide(L)'
;MNTRIISKMIRITSCVVCITLLGSTITYTGSVLAASEMATSEKISENNNYVNEENLIYNLNDANVLLYESFLSGKSISSSYEEVTESLVAIDAKVTSNGGVSSLNSLTEGLITTIVLLNREIKIDSDAAAKRKDCISALKQLQNHLGISDVSKAVLSTNKKAGSINVRYGKHSYDSRSQKEYDALMKIVDETLALYNTDLFGREYPEQYLRYLEGERFEDQPEDSEDFTGFYRADKSLKELITAGIPKEKVIRAVVTSHIARMLIRSVKNNQDKSYGNAYDVIVYGRNSYKSEALAKSAVFDAMGYNTAVIAYSDKGYADVIVQMGGKWWVIGDSSFEVDLLESLTSGGHILAQPTNGPGIYVYQAKDSQGKRIYKIKYE
;
A
#
# COMPACT_ATOMS: atom_id res chain seq x y z
N MET A 1 18.12 13.79 -46.71
CA MET A 1 19.38 14.44 -46.30
C MET A 1 19.31 14.71 -44.80
N ASN A 2 20.33 14.27 -44.05
CA ASN A 2 20.70 14.63 -42.67
C ASN A 2 19.96 14.04 -41.46
N THR A 3 20.27 12.78 -41.18
CA THR A 3 21.06 12.26 -40.04
C THR A 3 21.39 13.16 -38.81
N ARG A 4 21.13 12.58 -37.62
CA ARG A 4 21.89 12.60 -36.33
C ARG A 4 22.07 13.88 -35.50
N ILE A 5 21.60 13.80 -34.24
CA ILE A 5 22.27 14.24 -32.97
C ILE A 5 21.75 13.30 -31.85
N ILE A 6 22.36 12.17 -31.48
CA ILE A 6 23.49 11.90 -30.55
C ILE A 6 23.49 12.64 -29.19
N SER A 7 23.18 11.84 -28.15
CA SER A 7 23.85 11.69 -26.84
C SER A 7 24.25 12.93 -26.04
N LYS A 8 23.70 13.05 -24.82
CA LYS A 8 24.44 13.64 -23.69
C LYS A 8 24.50 12.64 -22.53
N MET A 9 25.71 12.08 -22.39
CA MET A 9 26.17 11.32 -21.24
C MET A 9 26.32 12.20 -19.99
N ILE A 10 25.90 11.58 -18.91
CA ILE A 10 26.31 11.70 -17.51
C ILE A 10 27.78 12.11 -17.34
N ARG A 11 28.02 13.16 -16.55
CA ARG A 11 29.28 13.39 -15.82
C ARG A 11 28.93 13.58 -14.35
N ILE A 12 29.16 12.55 -13.54
CA ILE A 12 29.22 12.63 -12.08
C ILE A 12 30.68 12.88 -11.74
N THR A 13 30.95 14.05 -11.19
CA THR A 13 32.26 14.42 -10.64
C THR A 13 32.30 13.95 -9.19
N SER A 14 33.16 12.98 -8.90
CA SER A 14 33.46 12.50 -7.55
C SER A 14 34.09 13.63 -6.71
N CYS A 15 33.42 14.06 -5.64
CA CYS A 15 34.06 14.77 -4.54
C CYS A 15 34.29 13.78 -3.40
N VAL A 16 35.55 13.42 -3.21
CA VAL A 16 36.06 12.75 -2.02
C VAL A 16 36.10 13.81 -0.91
N VAL A 17 35.28 13.65 0.12
CA VAL A 17 35.41 14.40 1.37
C VAL A 17 35.85 13.41 2.45
N CYS A 18 37.15 13.47 2.78
CA CYS A 18 37.69 12.93 4.02
C CYS A 18 37.16 13.77 5.18
N ILE A 19 36.46 13.16 6.14
CA ILE A 19 36.26 13.75 7.46
C ILE A 19 36.98 12.88 8.48
N THR A 20 37.92 13.54 9.14
CA THR A 20 38.79 13.08 10.22
C THR A 20 38.00 12.76 11.47
N LEU A 21 38.32 11.61 12.08
CA LEU A 21 38.02 11.28 13.47
C LEU A 21 38.78 12.25 14.39
N LEU A 22 38.05 13.05 15.16
CA LEU A 22 38.59 13.71 16.35
C LEU A 22 37.70 13.34 17.53
N GLY A 23 38.29 12.59 18.45
CA GLY A 23 37.70 12.29 19.74
C GLY A 23 37.68 13.53 20.65
N SER A 24 36.76 13.51 21.61
CA SER A 24 36.92 14.25 22.86
C SER A 24 36.18 13.53 23.98
N THR A 25 37.01 13.05 24.91
CA THR A 25 36.87 13.05 26.37
C THR A 25 35.47 13.07 26.99
N ILE A 26 35.22 11.97 27.70
CA ILE A 26 34.27 11.81 28.80
C ILE A 26 34.63 12.80 29.92
N THR A 27 33.67 13.63 30.33
CA THR A 27 33.66 14.24 31.66
C THR A 27 32.34 13.92 32.35
N TYR A 28 32.48 13.22 33.48
CA TYR A 28 31.43 12.75 34.36
C TYR A 28 31.21 13.81 35.45
N THR A 29 30.04 14.44 35.48
CA THR A 29 29.49 15.20 36.61
C THR A 29 27.97 15.11 36.43
N GLY A 30 27.24 14.38 37.25
CA GLY A 30 26.91 14.78 38.62
C GLY A 30 25.39 14.80 38.68
N SER A 31 24.83 13.80 39.34
CA SER A 31 23.42 13.58 39.58
C SER A 31 22.74 14.76 40.30
N VAL A 32 21.61 15.23 39.77
CA VAL A 32 20.57 15.87 40.57
C VAL A 32 19.23 15.26 40.16
N LEU A 33 18.64 14.56 41.13
CA LEU A 33 17.26 14.09 41.12
C LEU A 33 16.32 15.29 40.93
N ALA A 34 15.50 15.25 39.88
CA ALA A 34 14.24 15.98 39.84
C ALA A 34 13.17 14.99 39.41
N ALA A 35 12.46 14.45 40.41
CA ALA A 35 11.22 13.74 40.21
C ALA A 35 10.18 14.75 39.71
N SER A 36 9.71 14.61 38.47
CA SER A 36 8.49 15.28 38.03
C SER A 36 7.32 14.35 38.30
N GLU A 37 6.42 14.80 39.16
CA GLU A 37 5.12 14.22 39.46
C GLU A 37 4.34 13.92 38.17
N MET A 38 4.18 12.64 37.85
CA MET A 38 3.08 12.21 36.98
C MET A 38 1.81 12.26 37.82
N ALA A 39 0.93 13.19 37.47
CA ALA A 39 -0.41 13.29 38.02
C ALA A 39 -1.12 11.94 37.88
N THR A 40 -1.52 11.42 39.03
CA THR A 40 -2.32 10.20 39.19
C THR A 40 -3.72 10.38 38.59
N SER A 41 -4.01 9.53 37.60
CA SER A 41 -5.16 8.61 37.62
C SER A 41 -6.49 9.21 38.07
N GLU A 42 -7.23 9.79 37.12
CA GLU A 42 -8.68 9.84 37.19
C GLU A 42 -9.25 8.57 36.55
N LYS A 43 -10.13 7.89 37.29
CA LYS A 43 -10.77 6.62 36.95
C LYS A 43 -11.42 6.67 35.56
N ILE A 44 -10.77 6.08 34.56
CA ILE A 44 -11.44 5.65 33.33
C ILE A 44 -12.15 4.33 33.63
N SER A 45 -13.47 4.39 33.54
CA SER A 45 -14.40 3.30 33.72
C SER A 45 -14.08 2.08 32.85
N GLU A 46 -14.35 0.90 33.41
CA GLU A 46 -14.28 -0.45 32.85
C GLU A 46 -15.17 -0.70 31.62
N ASN A 47 -14.99 0.09 30.56
CA ASN A 47 -15.34 -0.32 29.20
C ASN A 47 -14.04 -0.77 28.53
N ASN A 48 -13.56 -1.96 28.92
CA ASN A 48 -12.54 -2.70 28.19
C ASN A 48 -13.13 -3.10 26.83
N ASN A 49 -13.22 -2.12 25.94
CA ASN A 49 -13.38 -2.32 24.52
C ASN A 49 -12.20 -3.19 24.12
N TYR A 50 -12.48 -4.46 23.79
CA TYR A 50 -11.52 -5.35 23.17
C TYR A 50 -11.01 -4.62 21.92
N VAL A 51 -9.88 -3.93 22.03
CA VAL A 51 -9.25 -3.34 20.86
C VAL A 51 -8.88 -4.51 19.96
N ASN A 52 -9.60 -4.59 18.83
CA ASN A 52 -9.44 -5.67 17.87
C ASN A 52 -8.01 -5.61 17.33
N GLU A 53 -7.28 -6.72 17.46
CA GLU A 53 -5.90 -6.84 17.01
C GLU A 53 -5.75 -6.55 15.52
N GLU A 54 -6.72 -6.96 14.70
CA GLU A 54 -6.73 -6.68 13.27
C GLU A 54 -6.78 -5.16 13.00
N ASN A 55 -7.52 -4.40 13.82
CA ASN A 55 -7.56 -2.94 13.70
C ASN A 55 -6.23 -2.30 14.07
N LEU A 56 -5.51 -2.83 15.07
CA LEU A 56 -4.19 -2.31 15.44
C LEU A 56 -3.15 -2.54 14.34
N ILE A 57 -3.12 -3.76 13.77
CA ILE A 57 -2.24 -4.10 12.65
C ILE A 57 -2.61 -3.28 11.41
N TYR A 58 -3.91 -3.11 11.17
CA TYR A 58 -4.42 -2.25 10.12
C TYR A 58 -3.91 -0.81 10.28
N ASN A 59 -4.04 -0.22 11.48
CA ASN A 59 -3.60 1.15 11.76
C ASN A 59 -2.08 1.31 11.56
N LEU A 60 -1.27 0.32 11.97
CA LEU A 60 0.17 0.34 11.71
C LEU A 60 0.47 0.35 10.21
N ASN A 61 -0.25 -0.45 9.41
CA ASN A 61 -0.07 -0.46 7.96
C ASN A 61 -0.49 0.87 7.33
N ASP A 62 -1.57 1.47 7.80
CA ASP A 62 -2.05 2.80 7.37
C ASP A 62 -1.03 3.90 7.71
N ALA A 63 -0.48 3.89 8.92
CA ALA A 63 0.56 4.83 9.35
C ALA A 63 1.86 4.66 8.55
N ASN A 64 2.28 3.42 8.26
CA ASN A 64 3.43 3.14 7.38
C ASN A 64 3.22 3.71 5.98
N VAL A 65 1.99 3.57 5.47
CA VAL A 65 1.58 4.14 4.20
C VAL A 65 1.71 5.67 4.21
N LEU A 66 1.22 6.35 5.24
CA LEU A 66 1.30 7.81 5.36
C LEU A 66 2.74 8.30 5.48
N LEU A 67 3.57 7.54 6.22
CA LEU A 67 5.00 7.77 6.28
C LEU A 67 5.67 7.66 4.90
N TYR A 68 5.32 6.61 4.14
CA TYR A 68 5.82 6.46 2.77
C TYR A 68 5.39 7.63 1.87
N GLU A 69 4.12 8.03 1.91
CA GLU A 69 3.61 9.17 1.12
C GLU A 69 4.27 10.49 1.50
N SER A 70 4.61 10.67 2.78
CA SER A 70 5.35 11.84 3.26
C SER A 70 6.77 11.89 2.69
N PHE A 71 7.42 10.73 2.54
CA PHE A 71 8.72 10.64 1.87
C PHE A 71 8.65 11.02 0.39
N LEU A 72 7.56 10.69 -0.29
CA LEU A 72 7.41 10.95 -1.72
C LEU A 72 7.03 12.41 -1.99
N SER A 73 6.09 12.95 -1.21
CA SER A 73 5.55 14.29 -1.40
C SER A 73 6.44 15.41 -0.86
N GLY A 74 7.42 15.10 0.00
CA GLY A 74 8.24 16.10 0.68
C GLY A 74 7.45 16.93 1.70
N LYS A 75 6.22 16.54 2.04
CA LYS A 75 5.43 17.09 3.15
C LYS A 75 6.13 16.79 4.48
N SER A 76 5.70 17.45 5.56
CA SER A 76 6.24 17.19 6.89
C SER A 76 6.15 15.71 7.24
N ILE A 77 7.29 15.07 7.43
CA ILE A 77 7.40 13.64 7.76
C ILE A 77 7.18 13.43 9.26
N SER A 78 7.28 14.49 10.07
CA SER A 78 7.25 14.41 11.54
C SER A 78 5.95 13.81 12.08
N SER A 79 4.78 14.28 11.60
CA SER A 79 3.48 13.74 12.01
C SER A 79 3.32 12.26 11.64
N SER A 80 3.82 11.87 10.47
CA SER A 80 3.71 10.47 10.02
C SER A 80 4.60 9.54 10.84
N TYR A 81 5.76 9.99 11.34
CA TYR A 81 6.52 9.23 12.33
C TYR A 81 5.78 9.09 13.66
N GLU A 82 5.05 10.12 14.08
CA GLU A 82 4.23 10.12 15.30
C GLU A 82 3.10 9.10 15.20
N GLU A 83 2.36 9.06 14.08
CA GLU A 83 1.30 8.07 13.86
C GLU A 83 1.81 6.61 13.87
N VAL A 84 2.99 6.37 13.26
CA VAL A 84 3.64 5.05 13.33
C VAL A 84 4.01 4.73 14.78
N THR A 85 4.55 5.70 15.52
CA THR A 85 4.92 5.53 16.93
C THR A 85 3.71 5.19 17.80
N GLU A 86 2.61 5.92 17.65
CA GLU A 86 1.36 5.67 18.36
C GLU A 86 0.81 4.26 18.06
N SER A 87 0.84 3.86 16.79
CA SER A 87 0.41 2.51 16.37
C SER A 87 1.27 1.42 16.99
N LEU A 88 2.60 1.59 17.00
CA LEU A 88 3.53 0.66 17.63
C LEU A 88 3.30 0.56 19.14
N VAL A 89 3.10 1.69 19.82
CA VAL A 89 2.82 1.74 21.27
C VAL A 89 1.48 1.07 21.61
N ALA A 90 0.44 1.29 20.81
CA ALA A 90 -0.86 0.65 21.01
C ALA A 90 -0.78 -0.88 20.86
N ILE A 91 -0.01 -1.36 19.88
CA ILE A 91 0.27 -2.80 19.70
C ILE A 91 1.07 -3.33 20.90
N ASP A 92 2.10 -2.60 21.34
CA ASP A 92 2.93 -3.01 22.48
C ASP A 92 2.13 -3.16 23.78
N ALA A 93 1.25 -2.19 24.06
CA ALA A 93 0.34 -2.25 25.19
C ALA A 93 -0.56 -3.49 25.13
N LYS A 94 -1.09 -3.82 23.94
CA LYS A 94 -1.91 -5.02 23.70
C LYS A 94 -1.14 -6.32 23.90
N VAL A 95 0.08 -6.42 23.36
CA VAL A 95 0.96 -7.59 23.52
C VAL A 95 1.24 -7.84 25.00
N THR A 96 1.54 -6.77 25.73
CA THR A 96 1.85 -6.80 27.16
C THR A 96 0.65 -7.22 28.00
N SER A 97 -0.55 -6.72 27.69
CA SER A 97 -1.76 -7.02 28.48
C SER A 97 -2.31 -8.43 28.24
N ASN A 98 -2.16 -8.97 27.03
CA ASN A 98 -2.82 -10.22 26.61
C ASN A 98 -1.87 -11.40 26.43
N GLY A 99 -0.57 -11.24 26.67
CA GLY A 99 0.42 -12.30 26.57
C GLY A 99 0.73 -12.73 25.13
N GLY A 100 0.44 -11.89 24.12
CA GLY A 100 0.76 -12.17 22.73
C GLY A 100 -0.19 -11.54 21.70
N VAL A 101 0.03 -11.91 20.43
CA VAL A 101 -0.72 -11.47 19.25
C VAL A 101 -1.09 -12.70 18.43
N SER A 102 -2.36 -12.86 18.07
CA SER A 102 -2.86 -14.02 17.30
C SER A 102 -2.44 -13.98 15.82
N SER A 103 -2.21 -12.80 15.28
CA SER A 103 -1.90 -12.50 13.88
C SER A 103 -0.43 -12.14 13.69
N LEU A 104 0.46 -12.91 14.33
CA LEU A 104 1.90 -12.63 14.36
C LEU A 104 2.51 -12.42 12.97
N ASN A 105 2.05 -13.15 11.95
CA ASN A 105 2.53 -13.00 10.58
C ASN A 105 2.19 -11.61 10.00
N SER A 106 0.93 -11.18 10.11
CA SER A 106 0.48 -9.88 9.61
C SER A 106 1.13 -8.73 10.38
N LEU A 107 1.30 -8.88 11.70
CA LEU A 107 2.06 -7.91 12.49
C LEU A 107 3.51 -7.85 12.04
N THR A 108 4.16 -8.99 11.82
CA THR A 108 5.55 -9.05 11.35
C THR A 108 5.70 -8.36 9.99
N GLU A 109 4.75 -8.50 9.08
CA GLU A 109 4.73 -7.78 7.79
C GLU A 109 4.65 -6.26 7.97
N GLY A 110 3.78 -5.77 8.85
CA GLY A 110 3.70 -4.34 9.18
C GLY A 110 4.99 -3.82 9.80
N LEU A 111 5.60 -4.57 10.72
CA LEU A 111 6.89 -4.22 11.34
C LEU A 111 8.04 -4.20 10.34
N ILE A 112 8.07 -5.14 9.39
CA ILE A 112 9.04 -5.16 8.29
C ILE A 112 8.93 -3.90 7.44
N THR A 113 7.70 -3.53 7.03
CA THR A 113 7.46 -2.29 6.27
C THR A 113 7.96 -1.08 7.06
N THR A 114 7.63 -1.00 8.34
CA THR A 114 8.09 0.06 9.26
C THR A 114 9.62 0.18 9.25
N ILE A 115 10.34 -0.94 9.37
CA ILE A 115 11.82 -0.98 9.36
C ILE A 115 12.39 -0.49 8.04
N VAL A 116 11.83 -0.93 6.92
CA VAL A 116 12.28 -0.51 5.58
C VAL A 116 12.14 0.99 5.43
N LEU A 117 10.99 1.54 5.84
CA LEU A 117 10.71 2.98 5.80
C LEU A 117 11.65 3.76 6.74
N LEU A 118 11.84 3.28 7.96
CA LEU A 118 12.72 3.90 8.95
C LEU A 118 14.20 3.85 8.56
N ASN A 119 14.63 2.95 7.67
CA ASN A 119 16.02 2.87 7.20
C ASN A 119 16.28 3.63 5.92
N ARG A 120 15.26 4.21 5.30
CA ARG A 120 15.43 4.97 4.05
C ARG A 120 16.32 6.19 4.30
N GLU A 121 17.32 6.37 3.44
CA GLU A 121 18.17 7.56 3.46
C GLU A 121 17.43 8.73 2.83
N ILE A 122 16.99 9.66 3.66
CA ILE A 122 16.32 10.88 3.24
C ILE A 122 16.81 12.06 4.10
N LYS A 123 16.81 13.24 3.51
CA LYS A 123 17.10 14.47 4.22
C LYS A 123 15.87 14.89 5.01
N ILE A 124 15.95 14.85 6.32
CA ILE A 124 14.89 15.26 7.25
C ILE A 124 15.37 16.42 8.13
N ASP A 125 14.44 17.24 8.60
CA ASP A 125 14.74 18.26 9.60
C ASP A 125 14.95 17.64 11.00
N SER A 126 15.34 18.49 11.96
CA SER A 126 15.66 18.03 13.32
C SER A 126 14.45 17.48 14.08
N ASP A 127 13.24 17.97 13.80
CA ASP A 127 12.02 17.53 14.47
C ASP A 127 11.64 16.12 13.97
N ALA A 128 11.59 15.94 12.66
CA ALA A 128 11.39 14.62 12.04
C ALA A 128 12.48 13.62 12.45
N ALA A 129 13.73 14.06 12.65
CA ALA A 129 14.80 13.20 13.16
C ALA A 129 14.55 12.73 14.61
N ALA A 130 14.01 13.59 15.46
CA ALA A 130 13.63 13.23 16.82
C ALA A 130 12.47 12.22 16.82
N LYS A 131 11.40 12.48 16.07
CA LYS A 131 10.26 11.55 15.94
C LYS A 131 10.66 10.20 15.33
N ARG A 132 11.57 10.18 14.35
CA ARG A 132 12.15 8.94 13.83
C ARG A 132 12.84 8.12 14.92
N LYS A 133 13.56 8.78 15.83
CA LYS A 133 14.24 8.12 16.96
C LYS A 133 13.23 7.53 17.95
N ASP A 134 12.13 8.23 18.20
CA ASP A 134 11.05 7.74 19.06
C ASP A 134 10.39 6.51 18.44
N CYS A 135 10.09 6.56 17.14
CA CYS A 135 9.57 5.43 16.37
C CYS A 135 10.50 4.20 16.43
N ILE A 136 11.81 4.40 16.23
CA ILE A 136 12.82 3.34 16.36
C ILE A 136 12.83 2.75 17.78
N SER A 137 12.61 3.57 18.80
CA SER A 137 12.60 3.13 20.20
C SER A 137 11.35 2.30 20.51
N ALA A 138 10.16 2.76 20.09
CA ALA A 138 8.91 2.03 20.21
C ALA A 138 8.96 0.68 19.47
N LEU A 139 9.51 0.67 18.25
CA LEU A 139 9.71 -0.55 17.47
C LEU A 139 10.60 -1.56 18.20
N LYS A 140 11.73 -1.12 18.77
CA LYS A 140 12.65 -1.99 19.53
C LYS A 140 11.99 -2.56 20.78
N GLN A 141 11.19 -1.76 21.49
CA GLN A 141 10.44 -2.21 22.65
C GLN A 141 9.46 -3.33 22.27
N LEU A 142 8.64 -3.10 21.23
CA LEU A 142 7.71 -4.10 20.72
C LEU A 142 8.43 -5.37 20.25
N GLN A 143 9.55 -5.23 19.55
CA GLN A 143 10.40 -6.37 19.15
C GLN A 143 10.87 -7.19 20.35
N ASN A 144 11.30 -6.53 21.44
CA ASN A 144 11.72 -7.21 22.66
C ASN A 144 10.56 -7.96 23.31
N HIS A 145 9.37 -7.36 23.42
CA HIS A 145 8.19 -8.03 23.98
C HIS A 145 7.70 -9.21 23.13
N LEU A 146 7.84 -9.14 21.80
CA LEU A 146 7.55 -10.24 20.89
C LEU A 146 8.66 -11.31 20.86
N GLY A 147 9.82 -11.07 21.50
CA GLY A 147 10.98 -11.95 21.42
C GLY A 147 11.64 -12.01 20.04
N ILE A 148 11.47 -10.97 19.21
CA ILE A 148 12.01 -10.91 17.86
C ILE A 148 13.30 -10.08 17.85
N SER A 149 14.43 -10.73 18.18
CA SER A 149 15.70 -10.04 18.40
C SER A 149 16.38 -9.49 17.14
N ASP A 150 15.91 -9.84 15.93
CA ASP A 150 16.54 -9.44 14.68
C ASP A 150 15.52 -9.45 13.52
N VAL A 151 14.54 -8.52 13.56
CA VAL A 151 13.61 -8.37 12.42
C VAL A 151 14.39 -8.00 11.17
N SER A 152 15.56 -7.36 11.25
CA SER A 152 16.46 -7.13 10.09
C SER A 152 16.94 -8.42 9.42
N LYS A 153 17.23 -9.50 10.18
CA LYS A 153 17.40 -10.83 9.60
C LYS A 153 16.09 -11.42 9.08
N ALA A 154 14.94 -11.14 9.70
CA ALA A 154 13.64 -11.50 9.15
C ALA A 154 13.33 -10.76 7.83
N VAL A 155 13.72 -9.49 7.67
CA VAL A 155 13.61 -8.66 6.46
C VAL A 155 14.46 -9.24 5.32
N LEU A 156 15.59 -9.88 5.65
CA LEU A 156 16.47 -10.58 4.69
C LEU A 156 16.14 -12.08 4.54
N SER A 157 15.39 -12.68 5.48
CA SER A 157 15.00 -14.09 5.47
C SER A 157 13.54 -14.31 5.06
N THR A 158 12.72 -13.27 4.96
CA THR A 158 11.51 -13.26 4.14
C THR A 158 11.92 -13.13 2.68
N ASN A 159 12.75 -14.07 2.22
CA ASN A 159 12.82 -14.44 0.81
C ASN A 159 11.45 -15.03 0.46
N LYS A 160 10.42 -14.18 0.43
CA LYS A 160 9.12 -14.53 -0.12
C LYS A 160 9.42 -14.85 -1.56
N LYS A 161 9.24 -16.13 -1.90
CA LYS A 161 9.53 -16.64 -3.23
C LYS A 161 8.23 -16.87 -3.96
N ALA A 162 8.13 -16.30 -5.15
CA ALA A 162 7.17 -16.69 -6.16
C ALA A 162 7.94 -17.53 -7.19
N GLY A 163 7.98 -18.85 -6.96
CA GLY A 163 8.85 -19.75 -7.71
C GLY A 163 10.34 -19.48 -7.44
N SER A 164 11.08 -19.08 -8.46
CA SER A 164 12.52 -18.75 -8.35
C SER A 164 12.81 -17.28 -8.08
N ILE A 165 11.77 -16.43 -8.03
CA ILE A 165 11.91 -14.97 -7.86
C ILE A 165 11.67 -14.61 -6.40
N ASN A 166 12.61 -13.86 -5.81
CA ASN A 166 12.44 -13.19 -4.53
C ASN A 166 11.58 -11.96 -4.75
N VAL A 167 10.42 -11.93 -4.12
CA VAL A 167 9.42 -10.86 -4.26
C VAL A 167 9.37 -9.99 -3.00
N ARG A 168 9.15 -8.68 -3.19
CA ARG A 168 9.01 -7.70 -2.12
C ARG A 168 7.62 -7.75 -1.46
N TYR A 169 6.59 -8.02 -2.27
CA TYR A 169 5.19 -7.94 -1.84
C TYR A 169 4.52 -9.30 -1.99
N GLY A 170 4.23 -9.91 -0.84
CA GLY A 170 3.38 -11.09 -0.78
C GLY A 170 3.88 -12.27 -1.63
N LYS A 171 2.99 -12.78 -2.49
CA LYS A 171 3.24 -13.92 -3.39
C LYS A 171 3.38 -13.51 -4.86
N HIS A 172 3.44 -12.20 -5.16
CA HIS A 172 3.33 -11.70 -6.54
C HIS A 172 4.70 -11.47 -7.18
N SER A 173 5.00 -12.22 -8.24
CA SER A 173 6.11 -11.92 -9.18
C SER A 173 5.66 -11.07 -10.37
N TYR A 174 4.35 -10.80 -10.49
CA TYR A 174 3.73 -10.12 -11.64
C TYR A 174 4.05 -10.78 -12.98
N ASP A 175 4.19 -12.11 -12.97
CA ASP A 175 4.64 -12.95 -14.08
C ASP A 175 6.00 -12.56 -14.69
N SER A 176 6.86 -11.91 -13.90
CA SER A 176 8.24 -11.66 -14.28
C SER A 176 8.93 -13.00 -14.60
N ARG A 177 9.71 -13.05 -15.68
CA ARG A 177 10.40 -14.28 -16.12
C ARG A 177 11.71 -14.54 -15.37
N SER A 178 12.23 -13.51 -14.70
CA SER A 178 13.49 -13.56 -13.97
C SER A 178 13.51 -12.53 -12.86
N GLN A 179 14.44 -12.69 -11.90
CA GLN A 179 14.68 -11.68 -10.87
C GLN A 179 15.00 -10.31 -11.48
N LYS A 180 15.74 -10.28 -12.59
CA LYS A 180 16.12 -9.04 -13.26
C LYS A 180 14.92 -8.28 -13.82
N GLU A 181 13.95 -8.99 -14.43
CA GLU A 181 12.69 -8.37 -14.89
C GLU A 181 11.90 -7.84 -13.70
N TYR A 182 11.80 -8.62 -12.63
CA TYR A 182 11.11 -8.22 -11.40
C TYR A 182 11.72 -6.96 -10.77
N ASP A 183 13.03 -6.94 -10.56
CA ASP A 183 13.73 -5.81 -9.94
C ASP A 183 13.59 -4.54 -10.77
N ALA A 184 13.67 -4.67 -12.10
CA ALA A 184 13.51 -3.54 -13.02
C ALA A 184 12.06 -3.02 -13.05
N LEU A 185 11.06 -3.92 -13.09
CA LEU A 185 9.66 -3.57 -12.95
C LEU A 185 9.43 -2.78 -11.66
N MET A 186 9.86 -3.34 -10.53
CA MET A 186 9.59 -2.74 -9.24
C MET A 186 10.33 -1.42 -9.04
N LYS A 187 11.52 -1.26 -9.61
CA LYS A 187 12.21 0.04 -9.65
C LYS A 187 11.38 1.11 -10.37
N ILE A 188 10.80 0.79 -11.52
CA ILE A 188 9.96 1.74 -12.27
C ILE A 188 8.69 2.07 -11.48
N VAL A 189 8.09 1.08 -10.81
CA VAL A 189 6.95 1.29 -9.92
C VAL A 189 7.31 2.27 -8.79
N ASP A 190 8.45 2.07 -8.12
CA ASP A 190 8.91 2.98 -7.05
C ASP A 190 9.13 4.42 -7.56
N GLU A 191 9.78 4.56 -8.73
CA GLU A 191 10.01 5.85 -9.38
C GLU A 191 8.70 6.53 -9.78
N THR A 192 7.70 5.76 -10.22
CA THR A 192 6.38 6.28 -10.58
C THR A 192 5.58 6.69 -9.34
N LEU A 193 5.64 5.90 -8.26
CA LEU A 193 5.00 6.23 -7.00
C LEU A 193 5.60 7.48 -6.35
N ALA A 194 6.85 7.85 -6.67
CA ALA A 194 7.39 9.16 -6.26
C ALA A 194 6.62 10.36 -6.83
N LEU A 195 5.76 10.16 -7.83
CA LEU A 195 4.83 11.17 -8.34
C LEU A 195 3.51 11.21 -7.57
N TYR A 196 3.34 10.38 -6.54
CA TYR A 196 2.12 10.36 -5.75
C TYR A 196 1.86 11.73 -5.12
N ASN A 197 0.71 12.28 -5.48
CA ASN A 197 0.20 13.52 -4.95
C ASN A 197 -1.33 13.42 -4.87
N THR A 198 -1.90 13.80 -3.73
CA THR A 198 -3.35 13.89 -3.53
C THR A 198 -4.02 14.86 -4.50
N ASP A 199 -3.27 15.81 -5.07
CA ASP A 199 -3.78 16.72 -6.11
C ASP A 199 -4.16 15.98 -7.41
N LEU A 200 -3.75 14.72 -7.58
CA LEU A 200 -4.20 13.85 -8.66
C LEU A 200 -5.62 13.31 -8.43
N PHE A 201 -6.21 13.53 -7.25
CA PHE A 201 -7.58 13.10 -6.95
C PHE A 201 -8.58 13.91 -7.78
N GLY A 202 -9.46 13.22 -8.51
CA GLY A 202 -10.43 13.85 -9.43
C GLY A 202 -9.84 14.38 -10.75
N ARG A 203 -8.51 14.60 -10.83
CA ARG A 203 -7.75 15.07 -12.01
C ARG A 203 -8.33 16.30 -12.69
N GLU A 204 -9.24 16.07 -13.63
CA GLU A 204 -9.94 17.11 -14.41
C GLU A 204 -10.96 17.85 -13.54
N TYR A 205 -11.49 17.20 -12.50
CA TYR A 205 -12.56 17.70 -11.63
C TYR A 205 -12.21 17.55 -10.14
N PRO A 206 -11.06 18.07 -9.66
CA PRO A 206 -10.60 17.84 -8.29
C PRO A 206 -11.55 18.44 -7.26
N GLU A 207 -12.12 19.62 -7.53
CA GLU A 207 -13.06 20.30 -6.63
C GLU A 207 -14.37 19.51 -6.47
N GLN A 208 -14.96 19.04 -7.58
CA GLN A 208 -16.21 18.27 -7.56
C GLN A 208 -16.03 16.92 -6.85
N TYR A 209 -14.86 16.27 -7.00
CA TYR A 209 -14.57 15.03 -6.28
C TYR A 209 -14.48 15.26 -4.76
N LEU A 210 -13.85 16.35 -4.32
CA LEU A 210 -13.77 16.70 -2.90
C LEU A 210 -15.16 17.07 -2.34
N ARG A 211 -15.91 17.93 -3.03
CA ARG A 211 -17.29 18.29 -2.65
C ARG A 211 -18.22 17.07 -2.61
N TYR A 212 -18.02 16.09 -3.50
CA TYR A 212 -18.80 14.84 -3.49
C TYR A 212 -18.56 14.03 -2.22
N LEU A 213 -17.30 13.95 -1.75
CA LEU A 213 -16.96 13.33 -0.47
C LEU A 213 -17.62 14.05 0.72
N GLU A 214 -17.89 15.36 0.61
CA GLU A 214 -18.62 16.14 1.61
C GLU A 214 -20.15 16.01 1.54
N GLY A 215 -20.68 15.31 0.54
CA GLY A 215 -22.10 14.98 0.45
C GLY A 215 -22.85 15.63 -0.71
N GLU A 216 -22.21 16.49 -1.50
CA GLU A 216 -22.83 17.09 -2.69
C GLU A 216 -23.03 16.08 -3.81
N ARG A 217 -24.07 16.25 -4.64
CA ARG A 217 -24.47 15.27 -5.66
C ARG A 217 -24.72 15.93 -7.01
N PHE A 218 -24.64 15.14 -8.08
CA PHE A 218 -24.79 15.66 -9.46
C PHE A 218 -26.25 16.00 -9.77
N GLU A 219 -27.21 15.33 -9.12
CA GLU A 219 -28.65 15.59 -9.25
C GLU A 219 -29.05 17.01 -8.80
N ASP A 220 -28.22 17.66 -7.99
CA ASP A 220 -28.42 19.04 -7.53
C ASP A 220 -27.84 20.09 -8.50
N GLN A 221 -27.16 19.65 -9.56
CA GLN A 221 -26.45 20.53 -10.49
C GLN A 221 -27.21 20.68 -11.82
N PRO A 222 -27.09 21.82 -12.52
CA PRO A 222 -27.62 21.96 -13.87
C PRO A 222 -26.99 20.95 -14.83
N GLU A 223 -27.79 20.18 -15.57
CA GLU A 223 -27.35 19.04 -16.42
C GLU A 223 -26.23 19.40 -17.43
N ASP A 224 -26.21 20.63 -17.92
CA ASP A 224 -25.22 21.13 -18.89
C ASP A 224 -24.00 21.82 -18.24
N SER A 225 -23.84 21.74 -16.91
CA SER A 225 -22.74 22.39 -16.20
C SER A 225 -21.49 21.52 -16.11
N GLU A 226 -20.33 22.16 -15.96
CA GLU A 226 -19.07 21.50 -15.62
C GLU A 226 -19.20 20.74 -14.28
N ASP A 227 -19.91 21.33 -13.31
CA ASP A 227 -20.20 20.70 -12.02
C ASP A 227 -20.97 19.39 -12.20
N PHE A 228 -22.03 19.37 -13.01
CA PHE A 228 -22.77 18.13 -13.30
C PHE A 228 -21.85 17.04 -13.86
N THR A 229 -20.99 17.39 -14.82
CA THR A 229 -20.03 16.44 -15.41
C THR A 229 -19.04 15.92 -14.37
N GLY A 230 -18.47 16.81 -13.56
CA GLY A 230 -17.51 16.46 -12.51
C GLY A 230 -18.13 15.58 -11.43
N PHE A 231 -19.30 15.95 -10.91
CA PHE A 231 -20.02 15.18 -9.90
C PHE A 231 -20.52 13.83 -10.44
N TYR A 232 -20.94 13.75 -11.72
CA TYR A 232 -21.33 12.49 -12.34
C TYR A 232 -20.16 11.50 -12.41
N ARG A 233 -18.95 12.00 -12.71
CA ARG A 233 -17.73 11.17 -12.70
C ARG A 233 -17.34 10.77 -11.28
N ALA A 234 -17.47 11.68 -10.32
CA ALA A 234 -17.25 11.40 -8.90
C ALA A 234 -18.22 10.31 -8.41
N ASP A 235 -19.51 10.39 -8.76
CA ASP A 235 -20.52 9.40 -8.38
C ASP A 235 -20.12 8.00 -8.86
N LYS A 236 -19.78 7.83 -10.14
CA LYS A 236 -19.31 6.55 -10.68
C LYS A 236 -18.07 6.02 -9.98
N SER A 237 -17.16 6.90 -9.58
CA SER A 237 -15.86 6.52 -9.03
C SER A 237 -15.91 6.27 -7.52
N LEU A 238 -16.83 6.89 -6.79
CA LEU A 238 -16.76 7.02 -5.32
C LEU A 238 -18.00 6.48 -4.60
N LYS A 239 -19.19 6.49 -5.22
CA LYS A 239 -20.47 6.22 -4.54
C LYS A 239 -20.48 4.93 -3.74
N GLU A 240 -20.08 3.82 -4.36
CA GLU A 240 -20.13 2.51 -3.71
C GLU A 240 -19.12 2.41 -2.56
N LEU A 241 -17.94 3.01 -2.70
CA LEU A 241 -16.92 3.05 -1.64
C LEU A 241 -17.40 3.83 -0.42
N ILE A 242 -17.99 5.02 -0.64
CA ILE A 242 -18.56 5.85 0.44
C ILE A 242 -19.73 5.12 1.10
N THR A 243 -20.62 4.52 0.31
CA THR A 243 -21.79 3.77 0.80
C THR A 243 -21.38 2.58 1.67
N ALA A 244 -20.26 1.92 1.32
CA ALA A 244 -19.68 0.86 2.13
C ALA A 244 -18.96 1.34 3.40
N GLY A 245 -18.95 2.66 3.67
CA GLY A 245 -18.33 3.24 4.84
C GLY A 245 -16.80 3.26 4.78
N ILE A 246 -16.21 3.19 3.59
CA ILE A 246 -14.76 3.32 3.44
C ILE A 246 -14.37 4.78 3.78
N PRO A 247 -13.44 5.00 4.72
CA PRO A 247 -12.99 6.35 5.08
C PRO A 247 -12.51 7.16 3.88
N LYS A 248 -12.79 8.47 3.89
CA LYS A 248 -12.51 9.40 2.77
C LYS A 248 -11.05 9.34 2.33
N GLU A 249 -10.14 9.30 3.30
CA GLU A 249 -8.69 9.26 3.10
C GLU A 249 -8.29 8.02 2.29
N LYS A 250 -8.89 6.87 2.59
CA LYS A 250 -8.63 5.61 1.88
C LYS A 250 -9.21 5.62 0.47
N VAL A 251 -10.38 6.24 0.28
CA VAL A 251 -10.99 6.43 -1.04
C VAL A 251 -10.09 7.30 -1.91
N ILE A 252 -9.67 8.46 -1.41
CA ILE A 252 -8.75 9.38 -2.10
C ILE A 252 -7.49 8.62 -2.52
N ARG A 253 -6.86 7.93 -1.57
CA ARG A 253 -5.64 7.17 -1.78
C ARG A 253 -5.78 6.09 -2.85
N ALA A 254 -6.85 5.30 -2.80
CA ALA A 254 -7.07 4.21 -3.75
C ALA A 254 -7.29 4.74 -5.17
N VAL A 255 -8.06 5.84 -5.31
CA VAL A 255 -8.31 6.49 -6.59
C VAL A 255 -7.05 7.10 -7.18
N VAL A 256 -6.26 7.83 -6.37
CA VAL A 256 -4.95 8.36 -6.79
C VAL A 256 -4.00 7.24 -7.20
N THR A 257 -3.95 6.14 -6.43
CA THR A 257 -3.14 4.96 -6.77
C THR A 257 -3.54 4.36 -8.12
N SER A 258 -4.84 4.21 -8.38
CA SER A 258 -5.36 3.77 -9.68
C SER A 258 -4.96 4.71 -10.82
N HIS A 259 -5.00 6.02 -10.60
CA HIS A 259 -4.56 7.01 -11.58
C HIS A 259 -3.07 6.89 -11.89
N ILE A 260 -2.22 6.73 -10.88
CA ILE A 260 -0.77 6.53 -11.07
C ILE A 260 -0.50 5.24 -11.85
N ALA A 261 -1.18 4.15 -11.50
CA ALA A 261 -1.06 2.88 -12.22
C ALA A 261 -1.39 3.03 -13.72
N ARG A 262 -2.45 3.79 -14.03
CA ARG A 262 -2.83 4.08 -15.42
C ARG A 262 -1.85 5.00 -16.13
N MET A 263 -1.30 6.01 -15.44
CA MET A 263 -0.27 6.89 -16.00
C MET A 263 0.97 6.09 -16.38
N LEU A 264 1.42 5.20 -15.49
CA LEU A 264 2.53 4.28 -15.75
C LEU A 264 2.28 3.45 -17.02
N ILE A 265 1.13 2.77 -17.10
CA ILE A 265 0.77 1.93 -18.25
C ILE A 265 0.68 2.76 -19.55
N ARG A 266 0.13 3.98 -19.49
CA ARG A 266 -0.07 4.85 -20.67
C ARG A 266 1.19 5.59 -21.13
N SER A 267 2.20 5.74 -20.28
CA SER A 267 3.44 6.44 -20.64
C SER A 267 4.29 5.70 -21.68
N VAL A 268 3.98 4.42 -21.92
CA VAL A 268 4.72 3.55 -22.85
C VAL A 268 3.97 3.48 -24.17
N LYS A 269 4.67 3.65 -25.31
CA LYS A 269 4.05 3.57 -26.63
C LYS A 269 3.46 2.18 -26.85
N ASN A 270 2.15 2.14 -27.11
CA ASN A 270 1.41 0.90 -27.31
C ASN A 270 1.90 0.20 -28.59
N ASN A 271 2.62 -0.90 -28.40
CA ASN A 271 2.87 -1.88 -29.43
C ASN A 271 1.74 -2.90 -29.32
N GLN A 272 0.86 -2.98 -30.33
CA GLN A 272 -0.37 -3.78 -30.35
C GLN A 272 -0.15 -5.32 -30.27
N ASP A 273 1.01 -5.76 -29.83
CA ASP A 273 1.33 -7.15 -29.63
C ASP A 273 0.66 -7.69 -28.36
N LYS A 274 -0.44 -8.41 -28.56
CA LYS A 274 -1.25 -9.04 -27.51
C LYS A 274 -0.71 -10.40 -27.06
N SER A 275 0.42 -10.87 -27.59
CA SER A 275 0.96 -12.21 -27.29
C SER A 275 1.69 -12.31 -25.94
N TYR A 276 1.83 -11.19 -25.21
CA TYR A 276 2.63 -11.10 -23.99
C TYR A 276 1.78 -10.78 -22.76
N GLY A 277 2.17 -11.35 -21.61
CA GLY A 277 1.27 -11.51 -20.46
C GLY A 277 1.90 -11.22 -19.10
N ASN A 278 2.92 -10.36 -19.00
CA ASN A 278 3.46 -9.94 -17.70
C ASN A 278 3.57 -8.42 -17.55
N ALA A 279 3.69 -7.95 -16.30
CA ALA A 279 3.72 -6.51 -16.00
C ALA A 279 4.96 -5.79 -16.60
N TYR A 280 6.10 -6.48 -16.68
CA TYR A 280 7.33 -5.92 -17.24
C TYR A 280 7.17 -5.58 -18.73
N ASP A 281 6.51 -6.45 -19.51
CA ASP A 281 6.33 -6.24 -20.95
C ASP A 281 5.48 -5.01 -21.28
N VAL A 282 4.45 -4.72 -20.47
CA VAL A 282 3.64 -3.50 -20.67
C VAL A 282 4.40 -2.25 -20.27
N ILE A 283 5.15 -2.28 -19.15
CA ILE A 283 5.85 -1.11 -18.62
C ILE A 283 7.15 -0.79 -19.38
N VAL A 284 7.86 -1.79 -19.90
CA VAL A 284 9.16 -1.58 -20.56
C VAL A 284 9.05 -1.60 -22.07
N TYR A 285 8.21 -2.47 -22.63
CA TYR A 285 8.11 -2.64 -24.09
C TYR A 285 6.80 -2.13 -24.68
N GLY A 286 5.85 -1.67 -23.86
CA GLY A 286 4.56 -1.17 -24.30
C GLY A 286 3.67 -2.25 -24.91
N ARG A 287 3.92 -3.53 -24.58
CA ARG A 287 3.17 -4.67 -25.11
C ARG A 287 2.00 -4.96 -24.20
N ASN A 288 0.82 -4.58 -24.66
CA ASN A 288 -0.34 -4.44 -23.79
C ASN A 288 -1.37 -5.55 -24.05
N SER A 289 -1.71 -6.26 -22.97
CA SER A 289 -2.90 -7.10 -22.85
C SER A 289 -3.60 -6.76 -21.54
N TYR A 290 -4.91 -7.04 -21.44
CA TYR A 290 -5.64 -6.83 -20.18
C TYR A 290 -4.98 -7.55 -18.99
N LYS A 291 -4.37 -8.72 -19.23
CA LYS A 291 -3.56 -9.43 -18.24
C LYS A 291 -2.33 -8.62 -17.81
N SER A 292 -1.51 -8.14 -18.74
CA SER A 292 -0.30 -7.40 -18.37
C SER A 292 -0.62 -6.07 -17.70
N GLU A 293 -1.68 -5.38 -18.14
CA GLU A 293 -2.19 -4.19 -17.44
C GLU A 293 -2.63 -4.51 -16.00
N ALA A 294 -3.43 -5.55 -15.81
CA ALA A 294 -3.93 -5.91 -14.48
C ALA A 294 -2.77 -6.26 -13.52
N LEU A 295 -1.76 -7.01 -13.99
CA LEU A 295 -0.56 -7.31 -13.21
C LEU A 295 0.27 -6.05 -12.92
N ALA A 296 0.40 -5.12 -13.86
CA ALA A 296 1.08 -3.84 -13.64
C ALA A 296 0.35 -2.96 -12.63
N LYS A 297 -0.99 -2.89 -12.69
CA LYS A 297 -1.80 -2.21 -11.68
C LYS A 297 -1.62 -2.87 -10.31
N SER A 298 -1.65 -4.21 -10.24
CA SER A 298 -1.39 -5.00 -9.03
C SER A 298 -0.07 -4.57 -8.38
N ALA A 299 1.02 -4.47 -9.16
CA ALA A 299 2.32 -4.06 -8.65
C ALA A 299 2.34 -2.66 -8.03
N VAL A 300 1.59 -1.72 -8.61
CA VAL A 300 1.47 -0.34 -8.08
C VAL A 300 0.65 -0.31 -6.80
N PHE A 301 -0.48 -1.03 -6.75
CA PHE A 301 -1.30 -1.12 -5.55
C PHE A 301 -0.59 -1.87 -4.41
N ASP A 302 0.11 -2.96 -4.70
CA ASP A 302 0.90 -3.72 -3.72
C ASP A 302 2.04 -2.88 -3.14
N ALA A 303 2.71 -2.09 -3.98
CA ALA A 303 3.75 -1.15 -3.53
C ALA A 303 3.17 0.00 -2.69
N MET A 304 1.88 0.30 -2.84
CA MET A 304 1.10 1.15 -1.94
C MET A 304 0.51 0.37 -0.75
N GLY A 305 0.96 -0.85 -0.48
CA GLY A 305 0.55 -1.62 0.71
C GLY A 305 -0.88 -2.15 0.68
N TYR A 306 -1.56 -2.11 -0.47
CA TYR A 306 -2.85 -2.78 -0.61
C TYR A 306 -2.68 -4.29 -0.73
N ASN A 307 -3.67 -5.05 -0.25
CA ASN A 307 -3.80 -6.46 -0.62
C ASN A 307 -4.53 -6.54 -1.96
N THR A 308 -3.91 -7.15 -2.98
CA THR A 308 -4.51 -7.25 -4.31
C THR A 308 -4.61 -8.68 -4.80
N ALA A 309 -5.55 -8.93 -5.70
CA ALA A 309 -5.62 -10.14 -6.51
C ALA A 309 -5.94 -9.73 -7.96
N VAL A 310 -5.75 -10.64 -8.91
CA VAL A 310 -6.13 -10.41 -10.31
C VAL A 310 -7.21 -11.40 -10.71
N ILE A 311 -8.34 -10.89 -11.17
CA ILE A 311 -9.44 -11.68 -11.72
C ILE A 311 -9.42 -11.58 -13.24
N ALA A 312 -9.66 -12.70 -13.92
CA ALA A 312 -9.71 -12.77 -15.38
C ALA A 312 -10.96 -13.52 -15.85
N TYR A 313 -11.47 -13.09 -17.00
CA TYR A 313 -12.64 -13.64 -17.68
C TYR A 313 -12.19 -14.12 -19.06
N SER A 314 -11.86 -15.41 -19.17
CA SER A 314 -11.24 -15.98 -20.37
C SER A 314 -12.13 -15.84 -21.61
N ASP A 315 -13.44 -15.97 -21.44
CA ASP A 315 -14.47 -15.82 -22.47
C ASP A 315 -14.56 -14.38 -23.01
N LYS A 316 -14.29 -13.40 -22.15
CA LYS A 316 -14.31 -11.96 -22.48
C LYS A 316 -12.93 -11.43 -22.88
N GLY A 317 -11.88 -12.24 -22.71
CA GLY A 317 -10.50 -11.81 -22.88
C GLY A 317 -10.13 -10.62 -21.98
N TYR A 318 -10.76 -10.50 -20.80
CA TYR A 318 -10.63 -9.37 -19.88
C TYR A 318 -9.94 -9.79 -18.58
N ALA A 319 -9.17 -8.90 -17.97
CA ALA A 319 -8.61 -9.08 -16.63
C ALA A 319 -8.50 -7.73 -15.93
N ASP A 320 -8.67 -7.72 -14.61
CA ASP A 320 -8.46 -6.53 -13.80
C ASP A 320 -7.90 -6.87 -12.43
N VAL A 321 -7.27 -5.87 -11.81
CA VAL A 321 -6.87 -5.95 -10.41
C VAL A 321 -8.09 -5.71 -9.53
N ILE A 322 -8.21 -6.51 -8.47
CA ILE A 322 -9.15 -6.27 -7.38
C ILE A 322 -8.35 -5.95 -6.11
N VAL A 323 -8.83 -4.97 -5.36
CA VAL A 323 -8.14 -4.38 -4.21
C VAL A 323 -8.99 -4.59 -2.97
N GLN A 324 -8.40 -5.13 -1.90
CA GLN A 324 -9.12 -5.35 -0.65
C GLN A 324 -9.19 -4.06 0.17
N MET A 325 -10.41 -3.60 0.49
CA MET A 325 -10.66 -2.46 1.37
C MET A 325 -11.93 -2.68 2.18
N GLY A 326 -11.88 -2.41 3.49
CA GLY A 326 -13.03 -2.62 4.39
C GLY A 326 -13.52 -4.07 4.41
N GLY A 327 -12.60 -5.04 4.30
CA GLY A 327 -12.94 -6.47 4.26
C GLY A 327 -13.57 -6.97 2.95
N LYS A 328 -13.76 -6.09 1.96
CA LYS A 328 -14.38 -6.39 0.66
C LYS A 328 -13.38 -6.20 -0.47
N TRP A 329 -13.69 -6.75 -1.65
CA TRP A 329 -12.86 -6.64 -2.86
C TRP A 329 -13.47 -5.64 -3.83
N TRP A 330 -12.62 -4.81 -4.42
CA TRP A 330 -13.07 -3.69 -5.25
C TRP A 330 -12.27 -3.58 -6.53
N VAL A 331 -12.93 -3.26 -7.64
CA VAL A 331 -12.25 -2.65 -8.78
C VAL A 331 -12.20 -1.14 -8.52
N ILE A 332 -11.03 -0.52 -8.68
CA ILE A 332 -10.84 0.92 -8.42
C ILE A 332 -10.39 1.63 -9.71
N GLY A 333 -11.14 2.64 -10.14
CA GLY A 333 -10.90 3.31 -11.41
C GLY A 333 -11.82 4.50 -11.68
N ASP A 334 -12.15 4.72 -12.96
CA ASP A 334 -13.16 5.72 -13.38
C ASP A 334 -14.59 5.24 -13.04
N SER A 335 -14.71 3.96 -12.70
CA SER A 335 -15.87 3.40 -12.04
C SER A 335 -15.33 2.44 -11.00
N SER A 336 -15.74 2.64 -9.75
CA SER A 336 -15.35 1.76 -8.66
C SER A 336 -16.56 0.98 -8.18
N PHE A 337 -16.41 -0.33 -8.06
CA PHE A 337 -17.51 -1.19 -7.67
C PHE A 337 -17.03 -2.38 -6.84
N GLU A 338 -17.92 -2.85 -5.96
CA GLU A 338 -17.67 -4.06 -5.17
C GLU A 338 -17.71 -5.29 -6.08
N VAL A 339 -16.74 -6.19 -5.90
CA VAL A 339 -16.68 -7.45 -6.62
C VAL A 339 -17.31 -8.53 -5.76
N ASP A 340 -18.50 -9.01 -6.15
CA ASP A 340 -19.02 -10.28 -5.67
C ASP A 340 -18.15 -11.40 -6.27
N LEU A 341 -17.20 -11.88 -5.46
CA LEU A 341 -16.28 -12.95 -5.86
C LEU A 341 -17.01 -14.23 -6.23
N LEU A 342 -18.10 -14.58 -5.53
CA LEU A 342 -18.81 -15.82 -5.79
C LEU A 342 -19.54 -15.74 -7.13
N GLU A 343 -20.28 -14.67 -7.38
CA GLU A 343 -20.96 -14.44 -8.65
C GLU A 343 -19.95 -14.36 -9.80
N SER A 344 -18.88 -13.58 -9.63
CA SER A 344 -17.85 -13.39 -10.65
C SER A 344 -17.18 -14.69 -11.07
N LEU A 345 -16.78 -15.51 -10.09
CA LEU A 345 -16.07 -16.77 -10.34
C LEU A 345 -16.99 -17.90 -10.80
N THR A 346 -18.28 -17.87 -10.45
CA THR A 346 -19.27 -18.83 -10.96
C THR A 346 -19.80 -18.47 -12.36
N SER A 347 -19.64 -17.20 -12.77
CA SER A 347 -20.05 -16.68 -14.08
C SER A 347 -18.92 -16.67 -15.13
N GLY A 348 -17.89 -17.50 -14.95
CA GLY A 348 -16.78 -17.66 -15.91
C GLY A 348 -15.49 -16.92 -15.54
N GLY A 349 -15.49 -16.14 -14.46
CA GLY A 349 -14.27 -15.55 -13.91
C GLY A 349 -13.36 -16.59 -13.26
N HIS A 350 -12.07 -16.32 -13.21
CA HIS A 350 -11.09 -17.09 -12.43
C HIS A 350 -10.04 -16.16 -11.82
N ILE A 351 -9.43 -16.58 -10.72
CA ILE A 351 -8.32 -15.87 -10.09
C ILE A 351 -7.05 -16.16 -10.88
N LEU A 352 -6.54 -15.16 -11.59
CA LEU A 352 -5.31 -15.20 -12.35
C LEU A 352 -4.07 -15.06 -11.45
N ALA A 353 -4.17 -14.18 -10.45
CA ALA A 353 -3.17 -14.01 -9.39
C ALA A 353 -3.88 -14.00 -8.04
N GLN A 354 -3.49 -14.91 -7.15
CA GLN A 354 -4.03 -15.03 -5.79
C GLN A 354 -3.72 -13.78 -4.95
N PRO A 355 -4.43 -13.52 -3.84
CA PRO A 355 -4.13 -12.39 -2.95
C PRO A 355 -2.64 -12.24 -2.62
N THR A 356 -2.15 -11.01 -2.68
CA THR A 356 -0.77 -10.63 -2.31
C THR A 356 -0.47 -11.13 -0.92
N ASN A 357 -1.36 -10.82 0.02
CA ASN A 357 -1.27 -11.20 1.42
C ASN A 357 -2.48 -12.04 1.83
N GLY A 358 -2.26 -12.91 2.82
CA GLY A 358 -3.30 -13.76 3.36
C GLY A 358 -3.63 -15.02 2.54
N PRO A 359 -4.79 -15.63 2.82
CA PRO A 359 -5.23 -16.87 2.19
C PRO A 359 -5.62 -16.66 0.72
N GLY A 360 -5.42 -17.70 -0.09
CA GLY A 360 -5.89 -17.79 -1.46
C GLY A 360 -7.41 -17.87 -1.55
N ILE A 361 -7.97 -17.37 -2.65
CA ILE A 361 -9.40 -17.39 -2.98
C ILE A 361 -9.67 -18.60 -3.87
N TYR A 362 -10.55 -19.48 -3.41
CA TYR A 362 -10.96 -20.68 -4.13
C TYR A 362 -12.48 -20.81 -4.15
N VAL A 363 -13.05 -21.23 -5.29
CA VAL A 363 -14.46 -21.64 -5.36
C VAL A 363 -14.53 -23.15 -5.26
N TYR A 364 -15.44 -23.64 -4.42
CA TYR A 364 -15.74 -25.06 -4.33
C TYR A 364 -17.24 -25.30 -4.39
N GLN A 365 -17.60 -26.48 -4.88
CA GLN A 365 -18.99 -26.93 -4.90
C GLN A 365 -19.31 -27.67 -3.60
N ALA A 366 -20.43 -27.32 -2.98
CA ALA A 366 -20.98 -27.95 -1.80
C ALA A 366 -22.44 -28.39 -2.04
N LYS A 367 -23.01 -29.13 -1.10
CA LYS A 367 -24.45 -29.39 -1.03
C LYS A 367 -25.04 -28.60 0.15
N ASP A 368 -26.21 -28.00 -0.05
CA ASP A 368 -26.98 -27.42 1.06
C ASP A 368 -27.69 -28.51 1.89
N SER A 369 -28.46 -28.11 2.90
CA SER A 369 -29.20 -29.03 3.77
C SER A 369 -30.27 -29.86 3.05
N GLN A 370 -30.67 -29.47 1.83
CA GLN A 370 -31.62 -30.19 0.98
C GLN A 370 -30.91 -31.04 -0.10
N GLY A 371 -29.58 -31.06 -0.10
CA GLY A 371 -28.77 -31.79 -1.08
C GLY A 371 -28.60 -31.06 -2.42
N LYS A 372 -29.08 -29.82 -2.55
CA LYS A 372 -28.92 -29.01 -3.77
C LYS A 372 -27.48 -28.50 -3.86
N ARG A 373 -26.92 -28.55 -5.07
CA ARG A 373 -25.57 -28.04 -5.35
C ARG A 373 -25.55 -26.53 -5.21
N ILE A 374 -24.60 -26.05 -4.41
CA ILE A 374 -24.30 -24.63 -4.21
C ILE A 374 -22.80 -24.40 -4.37
N TYR A 375 -22.39 -23.17 -4.68
CA TYR A 375 -20.98 -22.78 -4.71
C TYR A 375 -20.67 -21.92 -3.48
N LYS A 376 -19.45 -22.04 -2.98
CA LYS A 376 -18.95 -21.24 -1.85
C LYS A 376 -17.53 -20.79 -2.12
N ILE A 377 -17.16 -19.65 -1.54
CA ILE A 377 -15.77 -19.19 -1.47
C ILE A 377 -15.11 -19.85 -0.27
N LYS A 378 -13.90 -20.36 -0.46
CA LYS A 378 -12.99 -20.78 0.59
C LYS A 378 -11.74 -19.92 0.53
N TYR A 379 -11.28 -19.48 1.70
CA TYR A 379 -10.02 -18.80 1.88
C TYR A 379 -9.01 -19.81 2.47
N GLU A 380 -7.93 -20.15 1.75
CA GLU A 380 -6.91 -21.13 2.17
C GLU A 380 -5.47 -20.60 2.25
#